data_AF-A0A0G0M0P2-F1
#
_entry.id   AF-A0A0G0M0P2-F1
#
_cell.length_a   1.000
_cell.length_b   1.000
_cell.length_c   1.000
_cell.angle_alpha   90.00
_cell.angle_beta   90.00
_cell.angle_gamma   90.00
#
_symmetry.space_group_name_H-M   'P 1'
#
loop_
_entity.id
_entity.type
_entity.pdbx_description
1 polymer ?
#
loop_
_entity_poly.entity_id
_entity_poly.type
_entity_poly.pdbx_seq_one_letter_code
_entity_poly.pdbx_strand_id
1 'polypeptide(L)'
;MNKRVFLAIWFLSILLGPITVLLSISKVPGPITTLLWVNIFQRAVALVAFVMIFWQIALGSNMQRWIEKYGAWVFKFHLTEGAIAYTLIFLHPLAFLLFNYMATKVFDPFYVYTGFCVICQTQTELFYSFGRVAFWMVSAAVLAAKLRTRPWWREYWRKIHILNYLVFIFVAVHSFFVGTDSHSFPFVIFYFFSVPIVLYIIVWKLLVFFKPASMVNS
;
A
#
# COMPACT_ATOMS: atom_id res chain seq x y z
N MET A 1 -0.09 20.94 12.81
CA MET A 1 1.18 20.20 12.89
C MET A 1 2.19 20.89 12.00
N ASN A 2 3.38 21.16 12.52
CA ASN A 2 4.47 21.74 11.74
C ASN A 2 4.89 20.74 10.64
N LYS A 3 5.14 21.22 9.41
CA LYS A 3 5.60 20.40 8.28
C LYS A 3 6.81 19.52 8.63
N ARG A 4 7.77 20.04 9.40
CA ARG A 4 8.96 19.29 9.83
C ARG A 4 8.60 18.12 10.75
N VAL A 5 7.68 18.36 11.69
CA VAL A 5 7.19 17.32 12.61
C VAL A 5 6.45 16.23 11.84
N PHE A 6 5.59 16.61 10.89
CA PHE A 6 4.91 15.64 10.02
C PHE A 6 5.92 14.77 9.24
N LEU A 7 6.90 15.40 8.59
CA LEU A 7 7.91 14.69 7.80
C LEU A 7 8.77 13.77 8.68
N ALA A 8 9.10 14.18 9.91
CA ALA A 8 9.81 13.33 10.86
C ALA A 8 8.99 12.09 11.25
N ILE A 9 7.71 12.26 11.61
CA ILE A 9 6.81 11.13 11.94
C ILE A 9 6.66 10.19 10.74
N TRP A 10 6.40 10.74 9.55
CA TRP A 10 6.29 9.99 8.32
C TRP A 10 7.57 9.19 8.02
N PHE A 11 8.74 9.83 8.10
CA PHE A 11 10.02 9.18 7.86
C PHE A 11 10.30 8.06 8.87
N LEU A 12 10.08 8.31 10.17
CA LEU A 12 10.22 7.30 11.22
C LEU A 12 9.29 6.09 10.97
N SER A 13 8.05 6.33 10.52
CA SER A 13 7.13 5.23 10.20
C SER A 13 7.61 4.37 9.03
N ILE A 14 8.26 4.98 8.02
CA ILE A 14 8.83 4.25 6.88
C ILE A 14 9.98 3.33 7.31
N LEU A 15 10.80 3.77 8.27
CA LEU A 15 11.93 2.98 8.76
C LEU A 15 11.51 1.69 9.46
N LEU A 16 10.27 1.59 9.95
CA LEU A 16 9.77 0.40 10.63
C LEU A 16 9.89 -0.86 9.77
N GLY A 17 9.59 -0.77 8.47
CA GLY A 17 9.68 -1.89 7.55
C GLY A 17 11.10 -2.45 7.41
N PRO A 18 12.07 -1.66 6.91
CA PRO A 18 13.46 -2.09 6.76
C PRO A 18 14.08 -2.55 8.08
N ILE A 19 13.80 -1.87 9.20
CA ILE A 19 14.29 -2.29 10.52
C ILE A 19 13.74 -3.67 10.89
N THR A 20 12.44 -3.93 10.72
CA THR A 20 11.86 -5.25 10.99
C THR A 20 12.50 -6.34 10.14
N VAL A 21 12.72 -6.11 8.85
CA VAL A 21 13.37 -7.09 7.97
C VAL A 21 14.79 -7.39 8.41
N LEU A 22 15.58 -6.36 8.75
CA LEU A 22 16.95 -6.55 9.23
C LEU A 22 17.01 -7.33 10.55
N LEU A 23 16.12 -7.02 11.50
CA LEU A 23 16.01 -7.77 12.77
C LEU A 23 15.52 -9.21 12.59
N SER A 24 14.69 -9.46 11.57
CA SER A 24 14.25 -10.80 11.20
C SER A 24 15.41 -11.62 10.64
N ILE A 25 16.18 -11.04 9.71
CA ILE A 25 17.31 -11.71 9.06
C ILE A 25 18.48 -11.92 10.00
N SER A 26 18.74 -11.03 10.96
CA SER A 26 19.84 -11.20 11.91
C SER A 26 19.71 -12.46 12.79
N LYS A 27 18.53 -13.10 12.80
CA LYS A 27 18.25 -14.35 13.52
C LYS A 27 18.44 -15.60 12.65
N VAL A 28 18.64 -15.43 11.34
CA VAL A 28 18.83 -16.55 10.40
C VAL A 28 20.33 -16.91 10.40
N PRO A 29 20.70 -18.13 10.83
CA PRO A 29 22.10 -18.54 10.77
C PRO A 29 22.53 -18.80 9.33
N GLY A 30 23.71 -18.33 8.95
CA GLY A 30 24.32 -18.64 7.65
C GLY A 30 24.91 -17.40 6.94
N PRO A 31 25.65 -17.63 5.84
CA PRO A 31 26.23 -16.55 5.05
C PRO A 31 25.15 -15.78 4.28
N ILE A 32 25.38 -14.49 4.08
CA ILE A 32 24.51 -13.66 3.26
C ILE A 32 24.74 -13.99 1.78
N THR A 33 23.75 -14.60 1.14
CA THR A 33 23.77 -14.93 -0.29
C THR A 33 23.10 -13.85 -1.13
N THR A 34 23.35 -13.83 -2.44
CA THR A 34 22.65 -12.93 -3.37
C THR A 34 21.14 -13.17 -3.35
N LEU A 35 20.70 -14.43 -3.21
CA LEU A 35 19.28 -14.77 -3.10
C LEU A 35 18.66 -14.17 -1.83
N LEU A 36 19.40 -14.19 -0.72
CA LEU A 36 18.96 -13.55 0.53
C LEU A 36 18.85 -12.03 0.39
N TRP A 37 19.78 -11.38 -0.32
CA TRP A 37 19.69 -9.94 -0.59
C TRP A 37 18.44 -9.55 -1.38
N VAL A 38 18.09 -10.32 -2.41
CA VAL A 38 16.85 -10.08 -3.17
C VAL A 38 15.63 -10.32 -2.29
N ASN A 39 15.67 -11.33 -1.41
CA ASN A 39 14.62 -11.58 -0.42
C ASN A 39 14.44 -10.42 0.57
N ILE A 40 15.54 -9.88 1.12
CA ILE A 40 15.54 -8.70 1.98
C ILE A 40 14.92 -7.50 1.26
N PHE A 41 15.35 -7.25 0.02
CA PHE A 41 14.87 -6.12 -0.77
C PHE A 41 13.37 -6.22 -1.04
N GLN A 42 12.87 -7.37 -1.52
CA GLN A 42 11.43 -7.52 -1.80
C GLN A 42 10.57 -7.31 -0.54
N ARG A 43 11.03 -7.77 0.64
CA ARG A 43 10.32 -7.65 1.91
C ARG A 43 10.33 -6.21 2.41
N ALA A 44 11.50 -5.56 2.39
CA ALA A 44 11.63 -4.17 2.81
C ALA A 44 10.78 -3.23 1.95
N VAL A 45 10.83 -3.40 0.63
CA VAL A 45 10.00 -2.63 -0.32
C VAL A 45 8.51 -2.84 -0.06
N ALA A 46 8.07 -4.08 0.21
CA ALA A 46 6.66 -4.37 0.53
C ALA A 46 6.17 -3.63 1.78
N LEU A 47 6.94 -3.69 2.87
CA LEU A 47 6.56 -3.05 4.13
C LEU A 47 6.59 -1.52 4.05
N VAL A 48 7.58 -0.95 3.33
CA VAL A 48 7.58 0.50 3.06
C VAL A 48 6.37 0.89 2.21
N ALA A 49 6.06 0.14 1.15
CA ALA A 49 4.87 0.37 0.33
C ALA A 49 3.58 0.34 1.17
N PHE A 50 3.47 -0.61 2.11
CA PHE A 50 2.34 -0.70 3.04
C PHE A 50 2.16 0.59 3.87
N VAL A 51 3.24 1.07 4.50
CA VAL A 51 3.25 2.33 5.27
C VAL A 51 2.85 3.52 4.40
N MET A 52 3.35 3.55 3.17
CA MET A 52 3.08 4.60 2.20
C MET A 52 1.59 4.62 1.78
N ILE A 53 0.99 3.47 1.47
CA ILE A 53 -0.45 3.39 1.17
C ILE A 53 -1.31 3.84 2.38
N PHE A 54 -0.91 3.52 3.61
CA PHE A 54 -1.59 4.04 4.80
C PHE A 54 -1.60 5.58 4.81
N TRP A 55 -0.46 6.21 4.59
CA TRP A 55 -0.36 7.68 4.55
C TRP A 55 -1.13 8.28 3.37
N GLN A 56 -1.12 7.64 2.21
CA GLN A 56 -1.96 8.03 1.07
C GLN A 56 -3.43 8.11 1.46
N ILE A 57 -3.95 7.13 2.20
CA ILE A 57 -5.36 7.10 2.62
C ILE A 57 -5.65 8.10 3.75
N ALA A 58 -4.79 8.14 4.77
CA ALA A 58 -4.94 9.06 5.90
C ALA A 58 -4.99 10.53 5.45
N LEU A 59 -4.12 10.91 4.51
CA LEU A 59 -4.12 12.24 3.92
C LEU A 59 -5.21 12.42 2.87
N GLY A 60 -5.34 11.49 1.92
CA GLY A 60 -6.26 11.58 0.79
C GLY A 60 -7.73 11.68 1.21
N SER A 61 -8.11 10.98 2.28
CA SER A 61 -9.49 10.94 2.79
C SER A 61 -10.04 12.31 3.18
N ASN A 62 -9.20 13.24 3.63
CA ASN A 62 -9.60 14.57 4.09
C ASN A 62 -8.76 15.68 3.44
N MET A 63 -8.34 15.46 2.19
CA MET A 63 -7.38 16.34 1.49
C MET A 63 -7.74 17.83 1.57
N GLN A 64 -9.00 18.19 1.32
CA GLN A 64 -9.43 19.59 1.37
C GLN A 64 -9.21 20.23 2.74
N ARG A 65 -9.62 19.54 3.81
CA ARG A 65 -9.42 19.99 5.20
C ARG A 65 -7.93 20.12 5.55
N TRP A 66 -7.10 19.21 5.05
CA TRP A 66 -5.66 19.28 5.27
C TRP A 66 -4.99 20.42 4.50
N ILE A 67 -5.45 20.70 3.29
CA ILE A 67 -4.99 21.87 2.50
C ILE A 67 -5.39 23.17 3.22
N GLU A 68 -6.63 23.30 3.68
CA GLU A 68 -7.09 24.49 4.42
C GLU A 68 -6.29 24.71 5.70
N LYS A 69 -6.02 23.63 6.45
CA LYS A 69 -5.33 23.72 7.75
C LYS A 69 -3.81 23.90 7.64
N TYR A 70 -3.17 23.27 6.64
CA TYR A 70 -1.71 23.18 6.56
C TYR A 70 -1.12 23.75 5.27
N GLY A 71 -1.93 24.06 4.27
CA GLY A 71 -1.52 24.64 2.99
C GLY A 71 -1.33 23.63 1.86
N ALA A 72 -1.12 24.15 0.65
CA ALA A 72 -1.02 23.39 -0.59
C ALA A 72 0.13 22.37 -0.63
N TRP A 73 1.12 22.47 0.26
CA TRP A 73 2.22 21.51 0.33
C TRP A 73 1.74 20.09 0.65
N VAL A 74 0.62 19.92 1.38
CA VAL A 74 0.06 18.59 1.68
C VAL A 74 -0.37 17.89 0.41
N PHE A 75 -1.02 18.62 -0.51
CA PHE A 75 -1.42 18.07 -1.80
C PHE A 75 -0.20 17.68 -2.64
N LYS A 76 0.83 18.55 -2.70
CA LYS A 76 2.09 18.23 -3.40
C LYS A 76 2.76 17.00 -2.79
N PHE A 77 2.82 16.92 -1.46
CA PHE A 77 3.35 15.77 -0.75
C PHE A 77 2.58 14.49 -1.10
N HIS A 78 1.25 14.52 -1.05
CA HIS A 78 0.41 13.37 -1.41
C HIS A 78 0.66 12.88 -2.84
N LEU A 79 0.83 13.78 -3.81
CA LEU A 79 1.17 13.39 -5.18
C LEU A 79 2.56 12.75 -5.29
N THR A 80 3.57 13.35 -4.66
CA THR A 80 4.95 12.82 -4.67
C THR A 80 5.02 11.47 -3.97
N GLU A 81 4.43 11.38 -2.78
CA GLU A 81 4.39 10.18 -1.96
C GLU A 81 3.64 9.06 -2.69
N GLY A 82 2.52 9.34 -3.36
CA GLY A 82 1.78 8.35 -4.15
C GLY A 82 2.58 7.81 -5.35
N ALA A 83 3.38 8.66 -6.01
CA ALA A 83 4.26 8.21 -7.09
C ALA A 83 5.39 7.29 -6.58
N ILE A 84 5.98 7.62 -5.43
CA ILE A 84 7.00 6.78 -4.79
C ILE A 84 6.37 5.46 -4.32
N ALA A 85 5.21 5.53 -3.66
CA ALA A 85 4.45 4.36 -3.21
C ALA A 85 4.17 3.40 -4.38
N TYR A 86 3.66 3.92 -5.50
CA TYR A 86 3.41 3.12 -6.69
C TYR A 86 4.68 2.47 -7.25
N THR A 87 5.80 3.20 -7.25
CA THR A 87 7.09 2.66 -7.67
C THR A 87 7.49 1.46 -6.80
N LEU A 88 7.33 1.56 -5.48
CA LEU A 88 7.61 0.46 -4.55
C LEU A 88 6.63 -0.70 -4.73
N ILE A 89 5.33 -0.42 -4.92
CA ILE A 89 4.30 -1.43 -5.21
C ILE A 89 4.62 -2.20 -6.51
N PHE A 90 5.20 -1.53 -7.51
CA PHE A 90 5.65 -2.19 -8.74
C PHE A 90 6.95 -2.99 -8.54
N LEU A 91 7.90 -2.43 -7.80
CA LEU A 91 9.19 -3.07 -7.51
C LEU A 91 9.06 -4.32 -6.65
N HIS A 92 8.10 -4.38 -5.72
CA HIS A 92 7.88 -5.55 -4.87
C HIS A 92 7.63 -6.86 -5.66
N PRO A 93 6.58 -6.96 -6.51
CA PRO A 93 6.35 -8.15 -7.33
C PRO A 93 7.47 -8.38 -8.35
N LEU A 94 8.11 -7.31 -8.87
CA LEU A 94 9.27 -7.46 -9.75
C LEU A 94 10.45 -8.12 -9.02
N ALA A 95 10.71 -7.73 -7.79
CA ALA A 95 11.74 -8.34 -6.94
C ALA A 95 11.37 -9.78 -6.57
N PHE A 96 10.08 -10.08 -6.38
CA PHE A 96 9.61 -11.45 -6.20
C PHE A 96 9.79 -12.31 -7.47
N LEU A 97 9.54 -11.77 -8.66
CA LEU A 97 9.83 -12.43 -9.94
C LEU A 97 11.32 -12.76 -10.07
N LEU A 98 12.20 -11.80 -9.75
CA LEU A 98 13.64 -12.02 -9.74
C LEU A 98 14.05 -13.07 -8.71
N PHE A 99 13.48 -13.03 -7.50
CA PHE A 99 13.72 -14.02 -6.46
C PHE A 99 13.36 -15.44 -6.94
N ASN A 100 12.17 -15.61 -7.53
CA ASN A 100 11.73 -16.90 -8.06
C ASN A 100 12.64 -17.37 -9.18
N TYR A 101 12.97 -16.50 -10.14
CA TYR A 101 13.91 -16.85 -11.22
C TYR A 101 15.28 -17.29 -10.68
N MET A 102 15.82 -16.60 -9.68
CA MET A 102 17.09 -17.00 -9.08
C MET A 102 17.02 -18.35 -8.38
N ALA A 103 15.92 -18.62 -7.67
CA ALA A 103 15.71 -19.85 -6.90
C ALA A 103 15.38 -21.08 -7.78
N THR A 104 14.55 -20.91 -8.80
CA THR A 104 13.98 -22.03 -9.58
C THR A 104 14.41 -22.04 -11.05
N LYS A 105 15.03 -20.96 -11.55
CA LYS A 105 15.34 -20.73 -12.97
C LYS A 105 14.11 -20.60 -13.88
N VAL A 106 12.92 -20.42 -13.30
CA VAL A 106 11.68 -20.18 -14.04
C VAL A 106 11.36 -18.70 -14.04
N PHE A 107 11.23 -18.11 -15.24
CA PHE A 107 10.79 -16.74 -15.43
C PHE A 107 9.32 -16.73 -15.84
N ASP A 108 8.43 -16.42 -14.89
CA ASP A 108 6.98 -16.35 -15.14
C ASP A 108 6.39 -15.03 -14.60
N PRO A 109 6.40 -13.96 -15.42
CA PRO A 109 5.78 -12.69 -15.04
C PRO A 109 4.25 -12.79 -14.95
N PHE A 110 3.61 -13.73 -15.65
CA PHE A 110 2.16 -13.87 -15.64
C PHE A 110 1.68 -14.43 -14.31
N TYR A 111 2.40 -15.39 -13.73
CA TYR A 111 2.13 -15.85 -12.36
C TYR A 111 2.20 -14.70 -11.35
N VAL A 112 3.18 -13.80 -11.50
CA VAL A 112 3.38 -12.69 -10.54
C VAL A 112 2.32 -11.60 -10.68
N TYR A 113 1.94 -11.21 -11.90
CA TYR A 113 1.07 -10.06 -12.13
C TYR A 113 -0.39 -10.40 -12.45
N THR A 114 -0.66 -11.50 -13.14
CA THR A 114 -1.98 -11.75 -13.76
C THR A 114 -2.62 -13.10 -13.43
N GLY A 115 -1.92 -13.99 -12.72
CA GLY A 115 -2.42 -15.31 -12.34
C GLY A 115 -3.48 -15.25 -11.23
N PHE A 116 -4.61 -14.60 -11.46
CA PHE A 116 -5.67 -14.51 -10.45
C PHE A 116 -6.37 -15.84 -10.26
N CYS A 117 -6.75 -16.09 -9.01
CA CYS A 117 -7.52 -17.24 -8.65
C CYS A 117 -8.61 -16.84 -7.64
N VAL A 118 -9.85 -17.26 -7.91
CA VAL A 118 -11.02 -17.02 -7.03
C VAL A 118 -11.34 -18.26 -6.20
N ILE A 119 -11.24 -19.44 -6.80
CA ILE A 119 -11.41 -20.74 -6.14
C ILE A 119 -10.07 -21.46 -6.21
N CYS A 120 -9.28 -21.33 -5.17
CA CYS A 120 -7.87 -21.73 -5.19
C CYS A 120 -7.63 -23.08 -4.54
N GLN A 121 -6.64 -23.79 -5.08
CA GLN A 121 -6.19 -25.06 -4.54
C GLN A 121 -5.60 -24.89 -3.14
N THR A 122 -4.97 -23.74 -2.86
CA THR A 122 -4.37 -23.43 -1.57
C THR A 122 -4.80 -22.06 -1.07
N GLN A 123 -4.78 -21.87 0.25
CA GLN A 123 -5.04 -20.57 0.88
C GLN A 123 -3.99 -19.53 0.47
N THR A 124 -2.72 -19.92 0.35
CA THR A 124 -1.65 -19.01 -0.06
C THR A 124 -1.91 -18.42 -1.44
N GLU A 125 -2.37 -19.21 -2.42
CA GLU A 125 -2.71 -18.71 -3.76
C GLU A 125 -3.89 -17.73 -3.75
N LEU A 126 -4.87 -17.93 -2.85
CA LEU A 126 -5.94 -16.96 -2.65
C LEU A 126 -5.38 -15.62 -2.16
N PHE A 127 -4.49 -15.64 -1.16
CA PHE A 127 -3.90 -14.42 -0.62
C PHE A 127 -2.91 -13.75 -1.58
N TYR A 128 -2.19 -14.50 -2.43
CA TYR A 128 -1.46 -13.92 -3.56
C TYR A 128 -2.40 -13.23 -4.55
N SER A 129 -3.57 -13.81 -4.82
CA SER A 129 -4.57 -13.21 -5.70
C SER A 129 -5.07 -11.86 -5.18
N PHE A 130 -5.22 -11.67 -3.87
CA PHE A 130 -5.51 -10.33 -3.32
C PHE A 130 -4.41 -9.30 -3.59
N GLY A 131 -3.14 -9.68 -3.47
CA GLY A 131 -2.00 -8.81 -3.84
C GLY A 131 -2.03 -8.43 -5.32
N ARG A 132 -2.27 -9.40 -6.21
CA ARG A 132 -2.43 -9.18 -7.66
C ARG A 132 -3.60 -8.23 -7.95
N VAL A 133 -4.78 -8.48 -7.38
CA VAL A 133 -5.97 -7.63 -7.59
C VAL A 133 -5.69 -6.21 -7.11
N ALA A 134 -5.09 -6.05 -5.92
CA ALA A 134 -4.76 -4.75 -5.38
C ALA A 134 -3.75 -3.98 -6.27
N PHE A 135 -2.76 -4.67 -6.84
CA PHE A 135 -1.80 -4.09 -7.78
C PHE A 135 -2.48 -3.48 -9.01
N TRP A 136 -3.46 -4.17 -9.61
CA TRP A 136 -4.18 -3.64 -10.77
C TRP A 136 -5.13 -2.51 -10.40
N MET A 137 -5.80 -2.60 -9.24
CA MET A 137 -6.66 -1.53 -8.74
C MET A 137 -5.87 -0.25 -8.47
N VAL A 138 -4.71 -0.34 -7.81
CA VAL A 138 -3.87 0.84 -7.56
C VAL A 138 -3.27 1.38 -8.86
N SER A 139 -2.91 0.51 -9.82
CA SER A 139 -2.46 0.95 -11.16
C SER A 139 -3.55 1.75 -11.88
N ALA A 140 -4.81 1.30 -11.82
CA ALA A 140 -5.95 2.03 -12.37
C ALA A 140 -6.17 3.37 -11.64
N ALA A 141 -6.03 3.41 -10.31
CA ALA A 141 -6.17 4.63 -9.53
C ALA A 141 -5.06 5.65 -9.80
N VAL A 142 -3.81 5.21 -10.01
CA VAL A 142 -2.67 6.05 -10.39
C VAL A 142 -2.87 6.60 -11.80
N LEU A 143 -3.27 5.75 -12.75
CA LEU A 143 -3.61 6.20 -14.10
C LEU A 143 -4.74 7.23 -14.07
N ALA A 144 -5.78 6.98 -13.28
CA ALA A 144 -6.89 7.91 -13.11
C ALA A 144 -6.42 9.26 -12.53
N ALA A 145 -5.56 9.24 -11.52
CA ALA A 145 -5.00 10.44 -10.93
C ALA A 145 -4.10 11.23 -11.91
N LYS A 146 -3.36 10.53 -12.79
CA LYS A 146 -2.53 11.15 -13.84
C LYS A 146 -3.38 11.81 -14.93
N LEU A 147 -4.52 11.19 -15.27
CA LEU A 147 -5.43 11.68 -16.31
C LEU A 147 -6.48 12.67 -15.79
N ARG A 148 -6.48 13.04 -14.49
CA ARG A 148 -7.50 13.89 -13.85
C ARG A 148 -7.74 15.27 -14.51
N THR A 149 -6.75 15.79 -15.23
CA THR A 149 -6.84 17.09 -15.93
C THR A 149 -7.41 16.98 -17.33
N ARG A 150 -7.55 15.76 -17.87
CA ARG A 150 -8.10 15.53 -19.21
C ARG A 150 -9.63 15.72 -19.20
N PRO A 151 -10.21 16.47 -20.16
CA PRO A 151 -11.64 16.80 -20.15
C PRO A 151 -12.56 15.57 -20.06
N TRP A 152 -12.28 14.54 -20.87
CA TRP A 152 -13.05 13.30 -20.95
C TRP A 152 -12.94 12.39 -19.71
N TRP A 153 -12.00 12.67 -18.80
CA TRP A 153 -11.74 11.84 -17.62
C TRP A 153 -11.99 12.55 -16.28
N ARG A 154 -12.24 13.86 -16.32
CA ARG A 154 -12.36 14.73 -15.15
C ARG A 154 -13.48 14.31 -14.18
N GLU A 155 -14.54 13.68 -14.69
CA GLU A 155 -15.68 13.24 -13.88
C GLU A 155 -15.51 11.83 -13.32
N TYR A 156 -14.74 10.97 -14.01
CA TYR A 156 -14.57 9.57 -13.66
C TYR A 156 -13.38 9.31 -12.74
N TRP A 157 -12.35 10.16 -12.76
CA TRP A 157 -11.12 9.88 -11.99
C TRP A 157 -11.40 9.69 -10.49
N ARG A 158 -12.33 10.45 -9.90
CA ARG A 158 -12.70 10.31 -8.48
C ARG A 158 -13.36 8.97 -8.19
N LYS A 159 -14.22 8.49 -9.10
CA LYS A 159 -14.93 7.20 -8.99
C LYS A 159 -13.97 6.02 -9.03
N ILE A 160 -12.88 6.13 -9.79
CA ILE A 160 -11.85 5.09 -9.84
C ILE A 160 -10.89 5.24 -8.66
N HIS A 161 -10.51 6.47 -8.32
CA HIS A 161 -9.57 6.73 -7.24
C HIS A 161 -10.12 6.32 -5.86
N ILE A 162 -11.44 6.32 -5.66
CA ILE A 162 -12.06 5.82 -4.42
C ILE A 162 -11.79 4.33 -4.19
N LEU A 163 -11.50 3.55 -5.24
CA LEU A 163 -11.18 2.13 -5.12
C LEU A 163 -9.89 1.88 -4.31
N ASN A 164 -9.06 2.91 -4.09
CA ASN A 164 -7.90 2.82 -3.21
C ASN A 164 -8.23 2.42 -1.77
N TYR A 165 -9.46 2.65 -1.30
CA TYR A 165 -9.90 2.13 0.00
C TYR A 165 -9.94 0.59 0.01
N LEU A 166 -10.42 -0.03 -1.08
CA LEU A 166 -10.43 -1.49 -1.23
C LEU A 166 -9.02 -2.04 -1.45
N VAL A 167 -8.16 -1.30 -2.17
CA VAL A 167 -6.73 -1.66 -2.33
C VAL A 167 -6.10 -1.93 -0.97
N PHE A 168 -6.29 -1.04 0.01
CA PHE A 168 -5.69 -1.24 1.33
C PHE A 168 -6.24 -2.48 2.04
N ILE A 169 -7.53 -2.78 1.93
CA ILE A 169 -8.10 -4.01 2.51
C ILE A 169 -7.42 -5.24 1.90
N PHE A 170 -7.32 -5.32 0.58
CA PHE A 170 -6.66 -6.44 -0.09
C PHE A 170 -5.17 -6.53 0.26
N VAL A 171 -4.47 -5.41 0.31
CA VAL A 171 -3.06 -5.35 0.72
C VAL A 171 -2.87 -5.77 2.19
N ALA A 172 -3.76 -5.37 3.10
CA ALA A 172 -3.71 -5.77 4.50
C ALA A 172 -3.93 -7.27 4.67
N VAL A 173 -4.97 -7.83 4.05
CA VAL A 173 -5.23 -9.27 4.08
C VAL A 173 -4.07 -10.04 3.44
N HIS A 174 -3.60 -9.63 2.27
CA HIS A 174 -2.42 -10.21 1.62
C HIS A 174 -1.20 -10.19 2.55
N SER A 175 -0.88 -9.02 3.12
CA SER A 175 0.27 -8.87 4.02
C SER A 175 0.15 -9.76 5.25
N PHE A 176 -1.02 -9.87 5.86
CA PHE A 176 -1.22 -10.64 7.09
C PHE A 176 -1.01 -12.15 6.89
N PHE A 177 -1.55 -12.69 5.80
CA PHE A 177 -1.52 -14.15 5.58
C PHE A 177 -0.30 -14.63 4.80
N VAL A 178 0.37 -13.74 4.06
CA VAL A 178 1.58 -14.09 3.28
C VAL A 178 2.86 -13.59 3.96
N GLY A 179 2.84 -12.37 4.52
CA GLY A 179 4.02 -11.69 5.01
C GLY A 179 4.32 -12.01 6.47
N THR A 180 5.35 -12.80 6.75
CA THR A 180 5.77 -13.10 8.13
C THR A 180 6.19 -11.84 8.92
N ASP A 181 6.69 -10.82 8.24
CA ASP A 181 7.14 -9.58 8.89
C ASP A 181 6.00 -8.70 9.40
N SER A 182 4.77 -8.85 8.91
CA SER A 182 3.64 -8.08 9.46
C SER A 182 3.33 -8.46 10.91
N HIS A 183 3.80 -9.63 11.35
CA HIS A 183 3.69 -10.15 12.71
C HIS A 183 4.94 -9.90 13.55
N SER A 184 5.96 -9.26 12.98
CA SER A 184 7.26 -9.08 13.63
C SER A 184 7.44 -7.65 14.16
N PHE A 185 8.05 -7.51 15.34
CA PHE A 185 8.40 -6.21 15.91
C PHE A 185 9.53 -5.53 15.11
N PRO A 186 9.51 -4.19 14.95
CA PRO A 186 8.47 -3.24 15.39
C PRO A 186 7.25 -3.11 14.47
N PHE A 187 7.29 -3.61 13.24
CA PHE A 187 6.25 -3.37 12.24
C PHE A 187 4.84 -3.82 12.66
N VAL A 188 4.74 -4.90 13.44
CA VAL A 188 3.46 -5.41 13.96
C VAL A 188 2.64 -4.33 14.69
N ILE A 189 3.29 -3.41 15.42
CA ILE A 189 2.62 -2.30 16.10
C ILE A 189 1.97 -1.37 15.07
N PHE A 190 2.72 -0.99 14.04
CA PHE A 190 2.22 -0.16 12.96
C PHE A 190 1.09 -0.86 12.20
N TYR A 191 1.22 -2.16 11.93
CA TYR A 191 0.20 -2.95 11.26
C TYR A 191 -1.14 -2.91 12.03
N PHE A 192 -1.13 -3.27 13.32
CA PHE A 192 -2.34 -3.28 14.15
C PHE A 192 -2.89 -1.89 14.47
N PHE A 193 -2.09 -0.83 14.32
CA PHE A 193 -2.57 0.55 14.42
C PHE A 193 -3.20 1.04 13.10
N SER A 194 -2.52 0.83 11.98
CA SER A 194 -2.90 1.36 10.67
C SER A 194 -4.18 0.71 10.13
N VAL A 195 -4.36 -0.60 10.31
CA VAL A 195 -5.53 -1.32 9.78
C VAL A 195 -6.85 -0.80 10.39
N PRO A 196 -7.03 -0.74 11.72
CA PRO A 196 -8.24 -0.18 12.32
C PRO A 196 -8.50 1.28 11.93
N ILE A 197 -7.47 2.11 11.80
CA ILE A 197 -7.63 3.50 11.38
C ILE A 197 -8.17 3.59 9.96
N VAL A 198 -7.62 2.82 9.02
CA VAL A 198 -8.13 2.83 7.65
C VAL A 198 -9.54 2.27 7.59
N LEU A 199 -9.85 1.19 8.31
CA LEU A 199 -11.22 0.67 8.41
C LEU A 199 -12.19 1.71 8.96
N TYR A 200 -11.81 2.43 10.02
CA TYR A 200 -12.59 3.54 10.56
C TYR A 200 -12.82 4.63 9.51
N ILE A 201 -11.78 5.05 8.77
CA ILE A 201 -11.91 6.04 7.69
C ILE A 201 -12.91 5.56 6.63
N ILE A 202 -12.85 4.30 6.23
CA ILE A 202 -13.76 3.70 5.23
C ILE A 202 -15.20 3.74 5.74
N VAL A 203 -15.44 3.23 6.94
CA VAL A 203 -16.79 3.21 7.55
C VAL A 203 -17.34 4.62 7.68
N TRP A 204 -16.54 5.56 8.21
CA TRP A 204 -16.94 6.96 8.32
C TRP A 204 -17.33 7.57 6.97
N LYS A 205 -16.55 7.31 5.91
CA LYS A 205 -16.83 7.81 4.57
C LYS A 205 -18.09 7.22 3.98
N LEU A 206 -18.35 5.92 4.19
CA LEU A 206 -19.59 5.28 3.76
C LEU A 206 -20.79 5.87 4.49
N LEU A 207 -20.71 6.04 5.82
CA LEU A 207 -21.80 6.65 6.61
C LEU A 207 -22.12 8.07 6.15
N VAL A 208 -21.11 8.90 5.88
CA VAL A 208 -21.32 10.26 5.35
C VAL A 208 -21.93 10.23 3.95
N PHE A 209 -21.56 9.26 3.10
CA PHE A 209 -22.12 9.10 1.77
C PHE A 209 -23.61 8.70 1.79
N PHE A 210 -24.03 7.88 2.75
CA PHE A 210 -25.42 7.44 2.90
C PHE A 210 -26.31 8.40 3.73
N LYS A 211 -25.76 9.46 4.34
CA LYS A 211 -26.59 10.45 5.06
C LYS A 211 -27.55 11.14 4.08
N PRO A 212 -28.87 11.14 4.36
CA PRO A 212 -29.86 11.86 3.55
C PRO A 212 -29.55 13.36 3.50
N ALA A 213 -29.74 13.98 2.33
CA ALA A 213 -29.51 15.42 2.13
C ALA A 213 -30.29 16.32 3.09
N SER A 214 -31.40 15.84 3.65
CA SER A 214 -32.22 16.56 4.64
C SER A 214 -31.55 16.76 6.01
N MET A 215 -30.45 16.06 6.33
CA MET A 215 -29.76 16.14 7.63
C MET A 215 -28.40 16.86 7.57
N VAL A 216 -28.05 17.49 6.44
CA VAL A 216 -26.74 18.17 6.26
C VAL A 216 -26.82 19.67 6.56
N ASN A 217 -28.03 20.24 6.60
CA ASN A 217 -28.28 21.68 6.78
C ASN A 217 -28.99 22.04 8.10
N SER A 218 -29.09 21.11 9.05
CA SER A 218 -29.63 21.33 10.40
C SER A 218 -28.51 21.48 11.42
#